data_AF-Q9YG47-F1
#
_entry.id   AF-Q9YG47-F1
#
_cell.length_a   1.000
_cell.length_b   1.000
_cell.length_c   1.000
_cell.angle_alpha   90.00
_cell.angle_beta   90.00
_cell.angle_gamma   90.00
#
_symmetry.space_group_name_H-M   'P 1'
#
loop_
_entity.id
_entity.type
_entity.pdbx_description
1 polymer ?
#
loop_
_entity_poly.entity_id
_entity_poly.type
_entity_poly.pdbx_seq_one_letter_code
_entity_poly.pdbx_strand_id
1 'polypeptide(L)'
;MGVVTTLIAFTLVVYAPYVALAYRFKQRGLGRSALLVIASALILTLASILVPVGLVSLGSILVMGLLAADFMEGRLPYPKLLGYSIAGTLSGFIATAFWSINSELALYYNLPAVELGYFVYDAAIESLGDPTSPYAHYTIPVFLRVPWVIILTSIASWSLVGVCLELLSRLFSKSS
;
A
#
# COMPACT_ATOMS: atom_id res chain seq x y z
N MET A 1 -5.01 -18.85 13.87
CA MET A 1 -5.85 -17.66 14.11
C MET A 1 -7.25 -17.95 13.57
N GLY A 2 -8.33 -17.65 14.28
CA GLY A 2 -9.69 -17.90 13.77
C GLY A 2 -10.07 -16.93 12.64
N VAL A 3 -10.95 -17.35 11.72
CA VAL A 3 -11.42 -16.53 10.59
C VAL A 3 -11.91 -15.16 11.03
N VAL A 4 -12.69 -15.11 12.12
CA VAL A 4 -13.21 -13.86 12.70
C VAL A 4 -12.08 -12.92 13.12
N THR A 5 -11.04 -13.42 13.80
CA THR A 5 -9.89 -12.63 14.23
C THR A 5 -9.13 -12.05 13.02
N THR A 6 -8.96 -12.84 11.97
CA THR A 6 -8.29 -12.41 10.73
C THR A 6 -9.06 -11.30 10.02
N LEU A 7 -10.39 -11.43 9.94
CA LEU A 7 -11.25 -10.40 9.35
C LEU A 7 -11.24 -9.10 10.17
N ILE A 8 -11.25 -9.20 11.50
CA ILE A 8 -11.14 -8.03 12.39
C ILE A 8 -9.78 -7.34 12.18
N ALA A 9 -8.69 -8.09 12.18
CA ALA A 9 -7.35 -7.54 11.97
C ALA A 9 -7.22 -6.84 10.61
N PHE A 10 -7.69 -7.49 9.54
CA PHE A 10 -7.72 -6.92 8.19
C PHE A 10 -8.52 -5.61 8.14
N THR A 11 -9.73 -5.62 8.71
CA THR A 11 -10.60 -4.44 8.78
C THR A 11 -9.90 -3.30 9.52
N LEU A 12 -9.35 -3.55 10.71
CA LEU A 12 -8.67 -2.50 11.48
C LEU A 12 -7.51 -1.87 10.70
N VAL A 13 -6.69 -2.69 10.03
CA VAL A 13 -5.57 -2.22 9.21
C VAL A 13 -6.05 -1.35 8.04
N VAL A 14 -7.12 -1.76 7.36
CA VAL A 14 -7.65 -1.04 6.19
C VAL A 14 -8.32 0.27 6.59
N TYR A 15 -9.10 0.32 7.68
CA TYR A 15 -9.85 1.53 8.05
C TYR A 15 -9.10 2.52 8.93
N ALA A 16 -8.04 2.11 9.64
CA ALA A 16 -7.30 3.00 10.53
C ALA A 16 -6.78 4.28 9.83
N PRO A 17 -6.23 4.24 8.59
CA PRO A 17 -5.79 5.45 7.89
C PRO A 17 -6.92 6.43 7.58
N TYR A 18 -8.10 5.93 7.20
CA TYR A 18 -9.29 6.76 6.95
C TYR A 18 -9.76 7.48 8.22
N VAL A 19 -9.79 6.76 9.35
CA VAL A 19 -10.14 7.34 10.65
C VAL A 19 -9.11 8.41 11.05
N ALA A 20 -7.81 8.14 10.87
CA ALA A 20 -6.75 9.10 11.14
C ALA A 20 -6.88 10.37 10.29
N LEU A 21 -7.19 10.24 8.99
CA LEU A 21 -7.41 11.37 8.09
C LEU A 21 -8.66 12.17 8.46
N ALA A 22 -9.77 11.51 8.76
CA ALA A 22 -10.99 12.18 9.20
C ALA A 22 -10.76 12.96 10.51
N TYR A 23 -10.03 12.37 11.46
CA TYR A 23 -9.65 13.04 12.69
C TYR A 23 -8.79 14.30 12.44
N ARG A 24 -7.80 14.20 11.54
CA ARG A 24 -6.96 15.33 11.13
C ARG A 24 -7.77 16.47 10.51
N PHE A 25 -8.74 16.16 9.64
CA PHE A 25 -9.64 17.19 9.09
C PHE A 25 -10.53 17.83 10.14
N LYS A 26 -11.06 17.05 11.09
CA LYS A 26 -11.83 17.58 12.21
C LYS A 26 -11.02 18.56 13.05
N GLN A 27 -9.75 18.26 13.35
CA GLN A 27 -8.86 19.16 14.10
C GLN A 27 -8.59 20.49 13.36
N ARG A 28 -8.64 20.51 12.03
CA ARG A 28 -8.50 21.72 11.19
C ARG A 28 -9.81 22.50 10.99
N GLY A 29 -10.89 22.14 11.69
CA GLY A 29 -12.21 22.74 11.51
C GLY A 29 -12.94 22.32 10.22
N LEU A 30 -12.40 21.36 9.47
CA LEU A 30 -12.96 20.87 8.20
C LEU A 30 -13.91 19.68 8.43
N GLY A 31 -14.94 19.90 9.26
CA GLY A 31 -15.88 18.83 9.66
C GLY A 31 -16.58 18.14 8.48
N ARG A 32 -16.92 18.89 7.42
CA ARG A 32 -17.51 18.33 6.19
C ARG A 32 -16.54 17.37 5.48
N SER A 33 -15.27 17.73 5.37
CA SER A 33 -14.24 16.88 4.76
C SER A 33 -14.01 15.60 5.58
N ALA A 34 -14.05 15.70 6.92
CA ALA A 34 -13.96 14.52 7.78
C ALA A 34 -15.11 13.53 7.52
N LEU A 35 -16.34 14.02 7.40
CA LEU A 35 -17.50 13.20 7.06
C LEU A 35 -17.37 12.58 5.65
N LEU A 36 -16.89 13.35 4.67
CA LEU A 36 -16.66 12.84 3.31
C LEU A 36 -15.64 11.71 3.27
N VAL A 37 -14.56 11.77 4.07
CA VAL A 37 -13.57 10.68 4.16
C VAL A 37 -14.19 9.40 4.70
N ILE A 38 -14.97 9.49 5.79
CA ILE A 38 -15.64 8.32 6.35
C ILE A 38 -16.71 7.79 5.40
N ALA A 39 -17.52 8.68 4.80
CA ALA A 39 -18.54 8.29 3.84
C ALA A 39 -17.93 7.61 2.62
N SER A 40 -16.81 8.12 2.08
CA SER A 40 -16.12 7.49 0.96
C SER A 40 -15.51 6.14 1.35
N ALA A 41 -14.92 5.99 2.54
CA ALA A 41 -14.48 4.70 3.04
C ALA A 41 -15.63 3.69 3.10
N LEU A 42 -16.79 4.09 3.64
CA LEU A 42 -18.00 3.24 3.72
C LEU A 42 -18.56 2.90 2.33
N ILE A 43 -18.63 3.87 1.41
CA ILE A 43 -19.08 3.63 0.03
C ILE A 43 -18.15 2.64 -0.67
N LEU A 44 -16.83 2.82 -0.55
CA LEU A 44 -15.86 1.88 -1.10
C LEU A 44 -16.03 0.49 -0.47
N THR A 45 -16.40 0.40 0.81
CA THR A 45 -16.70 -0.87 1.49
C THR A 45 -17.93 -1.55 0.92
N LEU A 46 -19.02 -0.80 0.74
CA LEU A 46 -20.26 -1.31 0.19
C LEU A 46 -20.09 -1.74 -1.26
N ALA A 47 -19.34 -0.98 -2.06
CA ALA A 47 -18.93 -1.38 -3.40
C ALA A 47 -18.04 -2.64 -3.37
N SER A 48 -17.26 -2.82 -2.30
CA SER A 48 -16.42 -4.01 -2.09
C SER A 48 -17.19 -5.25 -1.60
N ILE A 49 -18.50 -5.17 -1.40
CA ILE A 49 -19.35 -6.38 -1.25
C ILE A 49 -19.48 -7.08 -2.63
N LEU A 50 -19.29 -6.33 -3.73
CA LEU A 50 -19.37 -6.83 -5.11
C LEU A 50 -17.99 -7.01 -5.78
N VAL A 51 -16.95 -6.39 -5.24
CA VAL A 51 -15.55 -6.47 -5.70
C VAL A 51 -14.68 -6.82 -4.50
N PRO A 52 -13.73 -7.77 -4.55
CA PRO A 52 -12.86 -8.05 -3.40
C PRO A 52 -12.25 -6.76 -2.84
N VAL A 53 -12.02 -6.70 -1.52
CA VAL A 53 -11.69 -5.53 -0.66
C VAL A 53 -10.43 -4.71 -1.08
N GLY A 54 -9.90 -4.98 -2.26
CA GLY A 54 -8.83 -4.27 -2.96
C GLY A 54 -9.00 -2.78 -3.00
N LEU A 55 -10.13 -2.23 -3.45
CA LEU A 55 -10.26 -0.78 -3.65
C LEU A 55 -10.16 0.02 -2.35
N VAL A 56 -10.79 -0.46 -1.28
CA VAL A 56 -10.66 0.18 0.06
C VAL A 56 -9.23 0.05 0.56
N SER A 57 -8.58 -1.09 0.33
CA SER A 57 -7.19 -1.30 0.75
C SER A 57 -6.21 -0.39 0.02
N LEU A 58 -6.37 -0.23 -1.30
CA LEU A 58 -5.57 0.73 -2.09
C LEU A 58 -5.80 2.17 -1.62
N GLY A 59 -7.06 2.54 -1.38
CA GLY A 59 -7.39 3.85 -0.82
C GLY A 59 -6.78 4.07 0.56
N SER A 60 -6.74 3.03 1.41
CA SER A 60 -6.06 3.06 2.71
C SER A 60 -4.57 3.40 2.57
N ILE A 61 -3.88 2.75 1.63
CA ILE A 61 -2.45 3.00 1.37
C ILE A 61 -2.22 4.41 0.81
N LEU A 62 -3.10 4.87 -0.09
CA LEU A 62 -3.08 6.25 -0.58
C LEU A 62 -3.22 7.27 0.57
N VAL A 63 -4.17 7.03 1.49
CA VAL A 63 -4.39 7.88 2.66
C VAL A 63 -3.19 7.88 3.60
N MET A 64 -2.56 6.72 3.83
CA MET A 64 -1.30 6.66 4.60
C MET A 64 -0.20 7.52 3.96
N GLY A 65 -0.02 7.41 2.63
CA GLY A 65 0.95 8.21 1.89
C GLY A 65 0.70 9.71 2.01
N LEU A 66 -0.56 10.13 1.87
CA LEU A 66 -0.98 11.52 2.03
C LEU A 66 -0.73 12.04 3.45
N LEU A 67 -1.07 11.27 4.48
CA LEU A 67 -0.86 11.65 5.87
C LEU A 67 0.62 11.83 6.21
N ALA A 68 1.46 10.93 5.70
CA ALA A 68 2.91 11.00 5.85
C ALA A 68 3.47 12.21 5.09
N ALA A 69 3.04 12.45 3.86
CA ALA A 69 3.44 13.61 3.06
C ALA A 69 3.06 14.93 3.76
N ASP A 70 1.82 15.09 4.22
CA ASP A 70 1.35 16.30 4.93
C ASP A 70 2.06 16.49 6.28
N PHE A 71 2.67 15.45 6.85
CA PHE A 71 3.53 15.60 8.04
C PHE A 71 4.94 16.12 7.70
N MET A 72 5.43 15.82 6.51
CA MET A 72 6.75 16.21 6.01
C MET A 72 6.75 17.50 5.21
N GLU A 73 5.58 17.98 4.79
CA GLU A 73 5.40 19.23 4.04
C GLU A 73 6.07 20.39 4.79
N GLY A 74 6.90 21.16 4.08
CA GLY A 74 7.70 22.25 4.64
C GLY A 74 8.94 21.85 5.46
N ARG A 75 9.15 20.54 5.71
CA ARG A 75 10.33 20.02 6.44
C ARG A 75 11.36 19.36 5.52
N LEU A 76 10.90 18.75 4.43
CA LEU A 76 11.73 17.97 3.51
C LEU A 76 11.50 18.41 2.06
N PRO A 77 12.48 18.19 1.16
CA PRO A 77 12.40 18.68 -0.22
C PRO A 77 11.42 17.90 -1.10
N TYR A 78 11.11 16.65 -0.79
CA TYR A 78 10.23 15.77 -1.58
C TYR A 78 9.20 15.06 -0.70
N PRO A 79 8.30 15.79 -0.04
CA PRO A 79 7.40 15.23 0.98
C PRO A 79 6.46 14.17 0.41
N LYS A 80 6.00 14.31 -0.85
CA LYS A 80 5.09 13.32 -1.46
C LYS A 80 5.83 12.04 -1.79
N LEU A 81 6.99 12.12 -2.45
CA LEU A 81 7.83 10.95 -2.69
C LEU A 81 8.07 10.17 -1.39
N LEU A 82 8.60 10.84 -0.37
CA LEU A 82 8.93 10.20 0.90
C LEU A 82 7.68 9.65 1.62
N GLY A 83 6.57 10.37 1.59
CA GLY A 83 5.32 9.94 2.21
C GLY A 83 4.81 8.63 1.62
N TYR A 84 4.84 8.52 0.30
CA TYR A 84 4.43 7.31 -0.38
C TYR A 84 5.48 6.19 -0.32
N SER A 85 6.77 6.49 -0.20
CA SER A 85 7.79 5.46 0.11
C SER A 85 7.58 4.85 1.49
N ILE A 86 7.23 5.66 2.50
CA ILE A 86 6.85 5.17 3.84
C ILE A 86 5.60 4.32 3.76
N ALA A 87 4.56 4.79 3.06
CA ALA A 87 3.33 4.03 2.87
C ALA A 87 3.59 2.69 2.18
N GLY A 88 4.40 2.66 1.13
CA GLY A 88 4.82 1.45 0.42
C GLY A 88 5.61 0.48 1.30
N THR A 89 6.48 1.01 2.16
CA THR A 89 7.22 0.19 3.13
C THR A 89 6.26 -0.49 4.11
N LEU A 90 5.39 0.29 4.77
CA LEU A 90 4.43 -0.22 5.75
C LEU A 90 3.46 -1.22 5.10
N SER A 91 2.90 -0.88 3.93
CA SER A 91 1.96 -1.74 3.23
C SER A 91 2.62 -3.01 2.70
N GLY A 92 3.91 -2.97 2.36
CA GLY A 92 4.70 -4.14 1.98
C GLY A 92 4.87 -5.12 3.15
N PHE A 93 5.22 -4.61 4.34
CA PHE A 93 5.30 -5.43 5.56
C PHE A 93 3.95 -6.02 5.95
N ILE A 94 2.86 -5.24 5.87
CA ILE A 94 1.51 -5.71 6.15
C ILE A 94 1.10 -6.80 5.16
N ALA A 95 1.34 -6.60 3.85
CA ALA A 95 1.05 -7.61 2.84
C ALA A 95 1.84 -8.90 3.07
N THR A 96 3.11 -8.80 3.45
CA THR A 96 3.97 -9.95 3.80
C THR A 96 3.42 -10.71 5.02
N ALA A 97 2.96 -9.98 6.04
CA ALA A 97 2.34 -10.57 7.22
C ALA A 97 1.01 -11.27 6.87
N PHE A 98 0.17 -10.64 6.05
CA PHE A 98 -1.05 -11.26 5.55
C PHE A 98 -0.77 -12.47 4.69
N TRP A 99 0.25 -12.46 3.85
CA TRP A 99 0.61 -13.60 3.02
C TRP A 99 0.93 -14.83 3.87
N SER A 100 1.63 -14.62 4.99
CA SER A 100 1.97 -15.68 5.95
C SER A 100 0.74 -16.27 6.68
N ILE A 101 -0.39 -15.57 6.69
CA ILE A 101 -1.66 -16.03 7.27
C ILE A 101 -2.56 -16.64 6.19
N ASN A 102 -2.73 -15.93 5.08
CA ASN A 102 -3.49 -16.30 3.88
C ASN A 102 -3.01 -15.41 2.71
N SER A 103 -2.43 -16.05 1.68
CA SER A 103 -1.91 -15.38 0.49
C SER A 103 -2.92 -14.51 -0.24
N GLU A 104 -4.21 -14.83 -0.21
CA GLU A 104 -5.27 -14.02 -0.83
C GLU A 104 -5.46 -12.68 -0.10
N LEU A 105 -5.27 -12.64 1.22
CA LEU A 105 -5.36 -11.38 1.98
C LEU A 105 -4.25 -10.41 1.60
N ALA A 106 -3.06 -10.92 1.28
CA ALA A 106 -1.98 -10.08 0.77
C ALA A 106 -2.37 -9.44 -0.57
N LEU A 107 -2.95 -10.24 -1.47
CA LEU A 107 -3.44 -9.80 -2.77
C LEU A 107 -4.56 -8.76 -2.62
N TYR A 108 -5.56 -9.02 -1.77
CA TYR A 108 -6.64 -8.06 -1.50
C TYR A 108 -6.18 -6.79 -0.81
N TYR A 109 -5.07 -6.83 -0.07
CA TYR A 109 -4.56 -5.64 0.60
C TYR A 109 -3.72 -4.75 -0.33
N ASN A 110 -2.78 -5.34 -1.09
CA ASN A 110 -1.79 -4.58 -1.86
C ASN A 110 -1.53 -5.21 -3.23
N LEU A 111 -2.60 -5.38 -4.00
CA LEU A 111 -2.61 -6.04 -5.32
C LEU A 111 -1.44 -5.63 -6.23
N PRO A 112 -1.15 -4.32 -6.48
CA PRO A 112 -0.06 -3.94 -7.37
C PRO A 112 1.31 -4.46 -6.93
N ALA A 113 1.57 -4.44 -5.62
CA ALA A 113 2.83 -4.91 -5.07
C ALA A 113 2.96 -6.44 -5.15
N VAL A 114 1.86 -7.16 -4.92
CA VAL A 114 1.85 -8.63 -4.97
C VAL A 114 2.05 -9.13 -6.40
N GLU A 115 1.30 -8.58 -7.36
CA GLU A 115 1.43 -8.94 -8.78
C GLU A 115 2.83 -8.63 -9.33
N LEU A 116 3.33 -7.41 -9.06
CA LEU A 116 4.70 -7.05 -9.44
C LEU A 116 5.73 -7.92 -8.70
N GLY A 117 5.44 -8.31 -7.46
CA GLY A 117 6.26 -9.21 -6.64
C GLY A 117 6.43 -10.57 -7.29
N TYR A 118 5.33 -11.19 -7.73
CA TYR A 118 5.36 -12.47 -8.45
C TYR A 118 6.12 -12.36 -9.77
N PHE A 119 5.86 -11.30 -10.55
CA PHE A 119 6.62 -11.06 -11.78
C PHE A 119 8.13 -10.95 -11.53
N VAL A 120 8.56 -10.16 -10.54
CA VAL A 120 9.99 -10.00 -10.19
C VAL A 120 10.59 -11.31 -9.68
N TYR A 121 9.83 -12.07 -8.91
CA TYR A 121 10.24 -13.37 -8.39
C TYR A 121 10.46 -14.40 -9.51
N ASP A 122 9.53 -14.51 -10.46
CA ASP A 122 9.67 -15.42 -11.60
C ASP A 122 10.85 -15.00 -12.50
N ALA A 123 10.97 -13.71 -12.79
CA ALA A 123 12.11 -13.16 -13.53
C ALA A 123 13.45 -13.43 -12.81
N ALA A 124 13.48 -13.39 -11.47
CA ALA A 124 14.68 -13.71 -10.70
C ALA A 124 15.06 -15.19 -10.83
N ILE A 125 14.08 -16.11 -10.84
CA ILE A 125 14.34 -17.53 -11.07
C ILE A 125 14.94 -17.75 -12.46
N GLU A 126 14.36 -17.13 -13.48
CA GLU A 126 14.82 -17.29 -14.86
C GLU A 126 16.21 -16.68 -15.12
N SER A 127 16.51 -15.53 -14.50
CA SER A 127 17.73 -14.77 -14.80
C SER A 127 18.90 -15.00 -13.83
N LEU A 128 18.62 -15.34 -12.57
CA LEU A 128 19.63 -15.49 -11.52
C LEU A 128 19.65 -16.88 -10.89
N GLY A 129 18.58 -17.65 -11.03
CA GLY A 129 18.40 -18.96 -10.42
C GLY A 129 18.69 -20.13 -11.36
N ASP A 130 18.23 -21.30 -10.93
CA ASP A 130 18.13 -22.49 -11.78
C ASP A 130 16.65 -22.85 -11.98
N PRO A 131 16.05 -22.50 -13.13
CA PRO A 131 14.64 -22.79 -13.41
C PRO A 131 14.35 -24.28 -13.60
N THR A 132 15.37 -25.11 -13.82
CA THR A 132 15.21 -26.57 -13.97
C THR A 132 15.17 -27.31 -12.64
N SER A 133 15.61 -26.64 -11.56
CA SER A 133 15.65 -27.22 -10.23
C SER A 133 14.25 -27.30 -9.63
N PRO A 134 13.87 -28.44 -9.01
CA PRO A 134 12.65 -28.52 -8.19
C PRO A 134 12.72 -27.62 -6.94
N TYR A 135 13.87 -27.03 -6.67
CA TYR A 135 14.13 -26.09 -5.58
C TYR A 135 14.51 -24.69 -6.09
N ALA A 136 14.04 -24.30 -7.28
CA ALA A 136 14.36 -23.02 -7.94
C ALA A 136 14.26 -21.80 -7.00
N HIS A 137 13.24 -21.75 -6.14
CA HIS A 137 13.05 -20.72 -5.09
C HIS A 137 14.28 -20.50 -4.19
N TYR A 138 15.03 -21.56 -3.91
CA TYR A 138 16.21 -21.53 -3.03
C TYR A 138 17.49 -21.11 -3.76
N THR A 139 17.45 -21.01 -5.08
CA THR A 139 18.60 -20.66 -5.93
C THR A 139 18.77 -19.14 -6.08
N ILE A 140 17.75 -18.36 -5.76
CA ILE A 140 17.77 -16.89 -5.79
C ILE A 140 17.98 -16.28 -4.39
N PRO A 141 18.49 -15.04 -4.25
CA PRO A 141 18.61 -14.35 -2.97
C PRO A 141 17.28 -14.24 -2.21
N VAL A 142 17.32 -14.33 -0.87
CA VAL A 142 16.12 -14.39 0.00
C VAL A 142 15.18 -13.21 -0.19
N PHE A 143 15.70 -12.00 -0.40
CA PHE A 143 14.89 -10.79 -0.59
C PHE A 143 14.13 -10.75 -1.92
N LEU A 144 14.48 -11.60 -2.89
CA LEU A 144 13.74 -11.80 -4.14
C LEU A 144 12.71 -12.93 -4.05
N ARG A 145 12.64 -13.65 -2.92
CA ARG A 145 11.67 -14.74 -2.72
C ARG A 145 10.35 -14.19 -2.20
N VAL A 146 9.26 -14.88 -2.53
CA VAL A 146 7.95 -14.65 -1.89
C VAL A 146 8.01 -15.14 -0.43
N PRO A 147 7.49 -14.37 0.55
CA PRO A 147 6.77 -13.10 0.40
C PRO A 147 7.65 -11.83 0.45
N TRP A 148 8.95 -11.95 0.73
CA TRP A 148 9.85 -10.80 0.96
C TRP A 148 9.93 -9.81 -0.22
N VAL A 149 9.89 -10.31 -1.45
CA VAL A 149 9.90 -9.48 -2.67
C VAL A 149 8.74 -8.49 -2.70
N ILE A 150 7.60 -8.80 -2.06
CA ILE A 150 6.41 -7.93 -1.97
C ILE A 150 6.76 -6.61 -1.28
N ILE A 151 7.70 -6.60 -0.33
CA ILE A 151 8.14 -5.36 0.33
C ILE A 151 8.83 -4.45 -0.68
N LEU A 152 9.75 -4.99 -1.48
CA LEU A 152 10.51 -4.24 -2.47
C LEU A 152 9.61 -3.68 -3.56
N THR A 153 8.72 -4.52 -4.09
CA THR A 153 7.79 -4.11 -5.15
C THR A 153 6.71 -3.17 -4.62
N SER A 154 6.33 -3.26 -3.34
CA SER A 154 5.47 -2.28 -2.69
C SER A 154 6.14 -0.91 -2.57
N ILE A 155 7.39 -0.87 -2.08
CA ILE A 155 8.15 0.37 -2.01
C ILE A 155 8.28 0.99 -3.40
N ALA A 156 8.65 0.21 -4.43
CA ALA A 156 8.77 0.70 -5.79
C ALA A 156 7.45 1.24 -6.35
N SER A 157 6.36 0.47 -6.23
CA SER A 157 5.04 0.83 -6.75
C SER A 157 4.51 2.12 -6.13
N TRP A 158 4.56 2.23 -4.80
CA TRP A 158 4.04 3.41 -4.12
C TRP A 158 4.98 4.60 -4.23
N SER A 159 6.29 4.40 -4.24
CA SER A 159 7.24 5.49 -4.51
C SER A 159 7.03 6.09 -5.91
N LEU A 160 6.69 5.28 -6.92
CA LEU A 160 6.33 5.78 -8.25
C LEU A 160 5.11 6.70 -8.20
N VAL A 161 4.07 6.34 -7.44
CA VAL A 161 2.92 7.23 -7.18
C VAL A 161 3.39 8.53 -6.52
N GLY A 162 4.27 8.44 -5.52
CA GLY A 162 4.87 9.59 -4.87
C GLY A 162 5.64 10.51 -5.82
N VAL A 163 6.45 9.95 -6.72
CA VAL A 163 7.16 10.70 -7.78
C VAL A 163 6.17 11.43 -8.68
N CYS A 164 5.15 10.72 -9.18
CA CYS A 164 4.13 11.33 -10.04
C CYS A 164 3.43 12.51 -9.37
N LEU A 165 3.01 12.36 -8.11
CA LEU A 165 2.34 13.41 -7.35
C LEU A 165 3.29 14.59 -7.04
N GLU A 166 4.55 14.31 -6.74
CA GLU A 166 5.59 15.31 -6.54
C GLU A 166 5.79 16.14 -7.81
N LEU A 167 5.98 15.48 -8.96
CA LEU A 167 6.15 16.14 -10.26
C LEU A 167 4.94 16.98 -10.63
N LEU A 168 3.72 16.43 -10.51
CA LEU A 168 2.48 17.17 -10.78
C LEU A 168 2.39 18.42 -9.91
N SER A 169 2.68 18.32 -8.61
CA SER A 169 2.61 19.48 -7.71
C SER A 169 3.58 20.59 -8.09
N ARG A 170 4.77 20.24 -8.61
CA ARG A 170 5.78 21.19 -9.07
C ARG A 170 5.43 21.83 -10.41
N LEU A 171 4.76 21.10 -11.29
CA LEU A 171 4.27 21.64 -12.55
C LEU A 171 3.21 22.72 -12.29
N PHE A 172 2.28 22.48 -11.37
CA PHE A 172 1.23 23.44 -11.04
C PHE A 172 1.66 24.60 -10.15
N SER A 173 2.73 24.46 -9.34
CA SER A 173 3.25 25.58 -8.56
C SER A 173 4.08 26.58 -9.38
N LYS A 174 4.60 26.18 -10.54
CA LYS A 174 5.33 27.08 -11.46
C LYS A 174 4.41 27.91 -12.36
N SER A 175 3.13 27.56 -12.46
CA SER A 175 2.15 28.28 -13.28
C SER A 175 1.42 29.42 -12.56
N SER A 176 1.69 29.62 -11.27
CA SER A 176 1.16 30.72 -10.43
C SER A 176 2.23 31.75 -10.12
#